data_AF-A0A9W7GDZ7-F1
#
_entry.id   AF-A0A9W7GDZ7-F1
#
_cell.length_a   1.000
_cell.length_b   1.000
_cell.length_c   1.000
_cell.angle_alpha   90.00
_cell.angle_beta   90.00
_cell.angle_gamma   90.00
#
_symmetry.space_group_name_H-M   'P 1'
#
loop_
_entity.id
_entity.type
_entity.pdbx_description
1 polymer ?
#
loop_
_entity_poly.entity_id
_entity_poly.type
_entity_poly.pdbx_seq_one_letter_code
_entity_poly.pdbx_strand_id
1 'polypeptide(L)'
;MTEDEELESSALKIQSIARGRKARRGNRRISSPQKAKASEEDLAAARLQSIQRGRKSRKRVEEIREQKAAAGRIQAIHRGRADRRVVVAKKQGGLELEVKDVRKGLSQMARNPFTLRHSYVKLDLNNQALKAVSAISQFTNLQIVEMNNNYISDLGPLADLPCLLNLDVSKNKLTECLDYEVPECNSGNMFAEGVTAIGSMLQEANLSCNKIERIRDLSPHRFLEHLNLSSNNIKNINGLSSLSMLQTLNLAENQISEIRGLDNLPIISLDLGNNKIKTIDNLDTLPRLEKLFLNNNLISSLAALRGCHTLRSLDIGCNSVSVIRQVEFLAEISKLAKLTLSSNPCESLDFYRLRVITRLTGLAFLDGNAVSAEEKVKAINLYGGDGSDLGNRKAVWSKCFPEKEFPDFLPPFQEVEEDVVAEEEKKESERTKTKGDFRGTYAGTAGVYVSEMMNTAVERVGVEGAYVKELMSSAVQNVAKPTIGNMGATM
;
A
#
# COMPACT_ATOMS: atom_id res chain seq x y z
N MET A 1 4.85 -3.69 36.21
CA MET A 1 5.07 -2.92 37.45
C MET A 1 5.50 -1.55 37.01
N THR A 2 4.66 -0.55 37.23
CA THR A 2 4.91 0.83 36.81
C THR A 2 5.89 1.47 37.79
N GLU A 3 6.69 2.46 37.33
CA GLU A 3 7.69 3.16 38.17
C GLU A 3 7.07 3.73 39.46
N ASP A 4 5.78 4.06 39.44
CA ASP A 4 5.01 4.48 40.61
C ASP A 4 4.94 3.42 41.72
N GLU A 5 4.82 2.13 41.38
CA GLU A 5 4.78 1.04 42.36
C GLU A 5 6.15 0.82 43.02
N GLU A 6 7.25 1.05 42.29
CA GLU A 6 8.60 1.01 42.84
C GLU A 6 8.89 2.21 43.74
N LEU A 7 8.42 3.41 43.35
CA LEU A 7 8.52 4.62 44.17
C LEU A 7 7.74 4.49 45.48
N GLU A 8 6.52 3.94 45.45
CA GLU A 8 5.71 3.72 46.66
C GLU A 8 6.35 2.69 47.60
N SER A 9 6.88 1.59 47.05
CA SER A 9 7.62 0.56 47.79
C SER A 9 8.89 1.12 48.42
N SER A 10 9.59 2.01 47.70
CA SER A 10 10.82 2.67 48.16
C SER A 10 10.53 3.68 49.26
N ALA A 11 9.45 4.47 49.13
CA ALA A 11 9.01 5.43 50.14
C ALA A 11 8.64 4.73 51.47
N LEU A 12 7.95 3.59 51.40
CA LEU A 12 7.62 2.78 52.57
C LEU A 12 8.88 2.22 53.26
N LYS A 13 9.88 1.80 52.48
CA LYS A 13 11.18 1.36 52.99
C LYS A 13 11.91 2.48 53.73
N ILE A 14 11.96 3.68 53.14
CA ILE A 14 12.63 4.85 53.75
C ILE A 14 11.93 5.28 55.06
N GLN A 15 10.59 5.30 55.09
CA GLN A 15 9.83 5.59 56.31
C GLN A 15 10.11 4.59 57.44
N SER A 16 10.28 3.31 57.11
CA SER A 16 10.60 2.27 58.10
C SER A 16 12.00 2.47 58.73
N ILE A 17 12.99 2.88 57.92
CA ILE A 17 14.36 3.13 58.35
C ILE A 17 14.42 4.40 59.24
N ALA A 18 13.68 5.45 58.88
CA ALA A 18 13.59 6.67 59.66
C ALA A 18 12.99 6.44 61.06
N ARG A 19 11.96 5.59 61.18
CA ARG A 19 11.36 5.19 62.46
C ARG A 19 12.35 4.39 63.32
N GLY A 20 13.13 3.49 62.72
CA GLY A 20 14.19 2.75 63.41
C GLY A 20 15.31 3.64 63.97
N ARG A 21 15.70 4.69 63.23
CA ARG A 21 16.70 5.67 63.68
C ARG A 21 16.21 6.54 64.83
N LYS A 22 14.92 6.94 64.83
CA LYS A 22 14.31 7.74 65.91
C LYS A 22 14.23 6.94 67.23
N ALA A 23 13.90 5.64 67.15
CA ALA A 23 13.90 4.75 68.31
C ALA A 23 15.31 4.55 68.92
N ARG A 24 16.35 4.41 68.08
CA ARG A 24 17.74 4.31 68.56
C ARG A 24 18.27 5.59 69.21
N ARG A 25 17.80 6.77 68.79
CA ARG A 25 18.17 8.06 69.39
C ARG A 25 17.58 8.27 70.79
N GLY A 26 16.39 7.74 71.07
CA GLY A 26 15.76 7.81 72.40
C GLY A 26 16.48 6.97 73.47
N ASN A 27 17.13 5.87 73.07
CA ASN A 27 17.73 4.90 74.02
C ASN A 27 19.11 5.31 74.57
N ARG A 28 19.63 6.50 74.24
CA ARG A 28 20.94 7.00 74.71
C ARG A 28 20.88 7.89 75.94
N ARG A 29 19.70 8.19 76.48
CA ARG A 29 19.52 8.91 77.73
C ARG A 29 18.47 8.19 78.56
N ILE A 30 18.90 7.56 79.66
CA ILE A 30 18.21 7.35 80.95
C ILE A 30 18.76 6.07 81.58
N SER A 31 19.51 6.27 82.67
CA SER A 31 20.03 5.29 83.61
C SER A 31 19.04 5.12 84.78
N SER A 32 18.51 3.91 85.01
CA SER A 32 18.14 3.40 86.35
C SER A 32 17.67 1.93 86.28
N PRO A 33 17.98 1.06 87.26
CA PRO A 33 17.74 -0.40 87.15
C PRO A 33 16.28 -0.83 87.35
N GLN A 34 15.38 0.04 87.82
CA GLN A 34 13.99 -0.32 88.14
C GLN A 34 12.97 0.02 87.03
N LYS A 35 13.30 0.91 86.08
CA LYS A 35 12.47 1.14 84.87
C LYS A 35 12.77 0.16 83.72
N ALA A 36 13.84 -0.62 83.84
CA ALA A 36 14.25 -1.57 82.81
C ALA A 36 13.23 -2.70 82.61
N LYS A 37 12.68 -3.27 83.69
CA LYS A 37 11.71 -4.40 83.62
C LYS A 37 10.36 -4.00 83.01
N ALA A 38 9.78 -2.87 83.42
CA ALA A 38 8.53 -2.37 82.84
C ALA A 38 8.72 -1.95 81.36
N SER A 39 9.86 -1.36 81.01
CA SER A 39 10.16 -1.03 79.61
C SER A 39 10.43 -2.25 78.73
N GLU A 40 10.96 -3.34 79.30
CA GLU A 40 11.18 -4.61 78.61
C GLU A 40 9.86 -5.33 78.29
N GLU A 41 8.92 -5.33 79.23
CA GLU A 41 7.58 -5.90 79.02
C GLU A 41 6.79 -5.11 77.96
N ASP A 42 6.85 -3.77 78.00
CA ASP A 42 6.25 -2.91 76.97
C ASP A 42 6.94 -3.07 75.60
N LEU A 43 8.28 -3.22 75.58
CA LEU A 43 9.01 -3.54 74.35
C LEU A 43 8.66 -4.93 73.81
N ALA A 44 8.47 -5.92 74.70
CA ALA A 44 8.08 -7.27 74.34
C ALA A 44 6.65 -7.31 73.78
N ALA A 45 5.73 -6.56 74.39
CA ALA A 45 4.36 -6.38 73.89
C ALA A 45 4.34 -5.67 72.52
N ALA A 46 5.12 -4.61 72.34
CA ALA A 46 5.26 -3.92 71.04
C ALA A 46 5.88 -4.83 69.97
N ARG A 47 6.89 -5.65 70.33
CA ARG A 47 7.47 -6.67 69.45
C ARG A 47 6.42 -7.70 69.04
N LEU A 48 5.66 -8.25 69.98
CA LEU A 48 4.60 -9.21 69.70
C LEU A 48 3.50 -8.62 68.79
N GLN A 49 3.07 -7.38 69.04
CA GLN A 49 2.10 -6.69 68.18
C GLN A 49 2.66 -6.43 66.78
N SER A 50 3.94 -6.06 66.64
CA SER A 50 4.57 -5.90 65.33
C SER A 50 4.67 -7.21 64.56
N ILE A 51 4.96 -8.33 65.23
CA ILE A 51 4.98 -9.67 64.66
C ILE A 51 3.57 -10.08 64.23
N GLN A 52 2.54 -9.84 65.04
CA GLN A 52 1.15 -10.12 64.69
C GLN A 52 0.67 -9.29 63.51
N ARG A 53 1.00 -7.99 63.46
CA ARG A 53 0.72 -7.12 62.31
C ARG A 53 1.44 -7.62 61.05
N GLY A 54 2.72 -8.01 61.16
CA GLY A 54 3.48 -8.62 60.08
C GLY A 54 2.86 -9.92 59.57
N ARG A 55 2.38 -10.79 60.46
CA ARG A 55 1.66 -12.03 60.09
C ARG A 55 0.33 -11.73 59.39
N LYS A 56 -0.45 -10.76 59.88
CA LYS A 56 -1.72 -10.35 59.25
C LYS A 56 -1.51 -9.73 57.87
N SER A 57 -0.47 -8.90 57.72
CA SER A 57 -0.09 -8.33 56.42
C SER A 57 0.38 -9.41 55.45
N ARG A 58 1.20 -10.38 55.89
CA ARG A 58 1.62 -11.52 55.06
C ARG A 58 0.43 -12.36 54.60
N LYS A 59 -0.50 -12.70 55.51
CA LYS A 59 -1.75 -13.39 55.16
C LYS A 59 -2.57 -12.62 54.12
N ARG A 60 -2.72 -11.30 54.25
CA ARG A 60 -3.42 -10.48 53.25
C ARG A 60 -2.72 -10.48 51.88
N VAL A 61 -1.39 -10.38 51.86
CA VAL A 61 -0.61 -10.43 50.61
C VAL A 61 -0.75 -11.81 49.96
N GLU A 62 -0.76 -12.87 50.75
CA GLU A 62 -0.95 -14.25 50.30
C GLU A 62 -2.36 -14.47 49.76
N GLU A 63 -3.41 -13.99 50.44
CA GLU A 63 -4.79 -13.99 49.95
C GLU A 63 -4.95 -13.22 48.64
N ILE A 64 -4.35 -12.02 48.51
CA ILE A 64 -4.38 -11.24 47.25
C ILE A 64 -3.64 -11.99 46.14
N ARG A 65 -2.51 -12.64 46.44
CA ARG A 65 -1.75 -13.44 45.48
C ARG A 65 -2.55 -14.66 45.02
N GLU A 66 -3.25 -15.33 45.94
CA GLU A 66 -4.14 -16.45 45.62
C GLU A 66 -5.36 -16.02 44.81
N GLN A 67 -5.98 -14.88 45.13
CA GLN A 67 -7.08 -14.31 44.34
C GLN A 67 -6.63 -13.95 42.93
N LYS A 68 -5.45 -13.32 42.77
CA LYS A 68 -4.86 -13.04 41.45
C LYS A 68 -4.55 -14.34 40.69
N ALA A 69 -4.00 -15.35 41.37
CA ALA A 69 -3.73 -16.65 40.77
C ALA A 69 -5.02 -17.41 40.39
N ALA A 70 -6.09 -17.30 41.19
CA ALA A 70 -7.39 -17.86 40.88
C ALA A 70 -8.05 -17.16 39.68
N ALA A 71 -8.00 -15.82 39.63
CA ALA A 71 -8.45 -15.05 38.47
C ALA A 71 -7.69 -15.43 37.20
N GLY A 72 -6.36 -15.59 37.29
CA GLY A 72 -5.53 -16.06 36.18
C GLY A 72 -5.92 -17.47 35.70
N ARG A 73 -6.19 -18.41 36.62
CA ARG A 73 -6.68 -19.76 36.29
C ARG A 73 -8.05 -19.73 35.59
N ILE A 74 -8.98 -18.91 36.07
CA ILE A 74 -10.31 -18.74 35.47
C ILE A 74 -10.17 -18.16 34.06
N GLN A 75 -9.37 -17.11 33.87
CA GLN A 75 -9.10 -16.53 32.56
C GLN A 75 -8.48 -17.55 31.60
N ALA A 76 -7.55 -18.39 32.06
CA ALA A 76 -6.96 -19.46 31.26
C ALA A 76 -8.00 -20.51 30.83
N ILE A 77 -8.92 -20.90 31.72
CA ILE A 77 -10.02 -21.82 31.40
C ILE A 77 -10.97 -21.19 30.36
N HIS A 78 -11.30 -19.91 30.50
CA HIS A 78 -12.15 -19.19 29.54
C HIS A 78 -11.49 -19.08 28.16
N ARG A 79 -10.19 -18.75 28.09
CA ARG A 79 -9.41 -18.77 26.83
C ARG A 79 -9.42 -20.16 26.22
N GLY A 80 -9.09 -21.19 27.00
CA GLY A 80 -9.10 -22.57 26.54
C GLY A 80 -10.49 -23.10 26.12
N ARG A 81 -11.59 -22.51 26.60
CA ARG A 81 -12.96 -22.78 26.10
C ARG A 81 -13.26 -22.02 24.80
N ALA A 82 -12.85 -20.76 24.70
CA ALA A 82 -13.00 -19.97 23.47
C ALA A 82 -12.20 -20.59 22.32
N ASP A 83 -10.95 -20.98 22.57
CA ASP A 83 -10.09 -21.67 21.61
C ASP A 83 -10.71 -23.00 21.17
N ARG A 84 -11.25 -23.77 22.13
CA ARG A 84 -12.00 -25.00 21.81
C ARG A 84 -13.26 -24.74 21.00
N ARG A 85 -14.02 -23.68 21.31
CA ARG A 85 -15.22 -23.28 20.54
C ARG A 85 -14.84 -22.93 19.11
N VAL A 86 -13.75 -22.18 18.90
CA VAL A 86 -13.22 -21.85 17.57
C VAL A 86 -12.75 -23.11 16.84
N VAL A 87 -12.01 -24.01 17.50
CA VAL A 87 -11.54 -25.27 16.89
C VAL A 87 -12.72 -26.19 16.50
N VAL A 88 -13.75 -26.28 17.33
CA VAL A 88 -14.97 -27.04 17.00
C VAL A 88 -15.75 -26.36 15.86
N ALA A 89 -15.88 -25.04 15.88
CA ALA A 89 -16.54 -24.29 14.81
C ALA A 89 -15.81 -24.42 13.47
N LYS A 90 -14.47 -24.44 13.47
CA LYS A 90 -13.65 -24.74 12.29
C LYS A 90 -13.97 -26.12 11.70
N LYS A 91 -14.33 -27.09 12.53
CA LYS A 91 -14.78 -28.42 12.08
C LYS A 91 -16.23 -28.45 11.60
N GLN A 92 -17.07 -27.50 12.03
CA GLN A 92 -18.50 -27.45 11.73
C GLN A 92 -18.89 -26.45 10.62
N GLY A 93 -17.91 -25.79 9.98
CA GLY A 93 -18.17 -24.90 8.85
C GLY A 93 -18.36 -23.42 9.21
N GLY A 94 -17.94 -22.98 10.40
CA GLY A 94 -17.93 -21.57 10.83
C GLY A 94 -19.08 -21.19 11.78
N LEU A 95 -18.94 -20.05 12.46
CA LEU A 95 -19.95 -19.49 13.37
C LEU A 95 -20.79 -18.41 12.69
N GLU A 96 -22.04 -18.29 13.11
CA GLU A 96 -22.84 -17.10 12.84
C GLU A 96 -22.60 -16.06 13.93
N LEU A 97 -22.51 -14.81 13.52
CA LEU A 97 -22.28 -13.70 14.43
C LEU A 97 -23.58 -13.38 15.20
N GLU A 98 -23.54 -13.53 16.52
CA GLU A 98 -24.62 -13.08 17.40
C GLU A 98 -24.42 -11.63 17.87
N VAL A 99 -25.52 -10.92 18.14
CA VAL A 99 -25.49 -9.56 18.71
C VAL A 99 -24.67 -9.48 20.01
N LYS A 100 -24.66 -10.56 20.82
CA LYS A 100 -23.87 -10.63 22.05
C LYS A 100 -22.37 -10.60 21.79
N ASP A 101 -21.93 -11.17 20.68
CA ASP A 101 -20.51 -11.21 20.30
C ASP A 101 -20.09 -9.88 19.68
N VAL A 102 -20.98 -9.23 18.90
CA VAL A 102 -20.76 -7.84 18.46
C VAL A 102 -20.54 -6.91 19.65
N ARG A 103 -21.40 -6.96 20.67
CA ARG A 103 -21.27 -6.12 21.87
C ARG A 103 -19.94 -6.29 22.61
N LYS A 104 -19.29 -7.45 22.53
CA LYS A 104 -17.97 -7.68 23.13
C LYS A 104 -16.84 -7.11 22.28
N GLY A 105 -17.01 -7.10 20.96
CA GLY A 105 -16.04 -6.56 20.00
C GLY A 105 -16.10 -5.05 19.82
N LEU A 106 -17.16 -4.40 20.29
CA LEU A 106 -17.28 -2.94 20.25
C LEU A 106 -16.22 -2.27 21.13
N SER A 107 -15.49 -1.35 20.52
CA SER A 107 -14.48 -0.54 21.17
C SER A 107 -14.51 0.88 20.60
N GLN A 108 -13.74 1.78 21.23
CA GLN A 108 -13.60 3.19 20.83
C GLN A 108 -14.92 3.96 20.78
N MET A 109 -15.10 4.86 21.75
CA MET A 109 -16.25 5.73 21.80
C MET A 109 -15.92 7.04 21.08
N ALA A 110 -16.73 7.40 20.10
CA ALA A 110 -16.60 8.68 19.40
C ALA A 110 -17.98 9.33 19.26
N ARG A 111 -17.98 10.62 18.96
CA ARG A 111 -19.21 11.32 18.61
C ARG A 111 -19.61 10.91 17.21
N ASN A 112 -20.84 10.42 17.10
CA ASN A 112 -21.46 10.22 15.82
C ASN A 112 -21.54 11.57 15.07
N PRO A 113 -21.08 11.67 13.82
CA PRO A 113 -21.10 12.91 13.04
C PRO A 113 -22.51 13.51 12.88
N PHE A 114 -23.53 12.67 12.85
CA PHE A 114 -24.92 13.06 12.60
C PHE A 114 -25.71 13.29 13.90
N THR A 115 -25.66 12.34 14.83
CA THR A 115 -26.46 12.44 16.06
C THR A 115 -25.76 13.22 17.17
N LEU A 116 -24.46 13.49 17.02
CA LEU A 116 -23.57 14.10 18.04
C LEU A 116 -23.52 13.35 19.38
N ARG A 117 -24.19 12.20 19.46
CA ARG A 117 -24.18 11.31 20.62
C ARG A 117 -22.93 10.44 20.59
N HIS A 118 -22.47 10.07 21.77
CA HIS A 118 -21.39 9.11 21.89
C HIS A 118 -21.90 7.72 21.50
N SER A 119 -21.26 7.12 20.51
CA SER A 119 -21.49 5.74 20.10
C SER A 119 -20.15 5.01 19.99
N TYR A 120 -20.20 3.69 20.10
CA TYR A 120 -19.07 2.86 19.72
C TYR A 120 -18.91 2.91 18.21
N VAL A 121 -17.70 3.17 17.73
CA VAL A 121 -17.41 3.35 16.29
C VAL A 121 -16.49 2.27 15.74
N LYS A 122 -15.76 1.54 16.60
CA LYS A 122 -14.88 0.45 16.20
C LYS A 122 -15.45 -0.90 16.61
N LEU A 123 -15.38 -1.87 15.71
CA LEU A 123 -15.77 -3.26 15.95
C LEU A 123 -14.61 -4.20 15.59
N ASP A 124 -14.15 -4.98 16.56
CA ASP A 124 -13.14 -6.04 16.39
C ASP A 124 -13.79 -7.42 16.51
N LEU A 125 -13.80 -8.16 15.40
CA LEU A 125 -14.27 -9.54 15.28
C LEU A 125 -13.18 -10.47 14.72
N ASN A 126 -11.92 -10.13 14.96
CA ASN A 126 -10.78 -10.86 14.44
C ASN A 126 -10.67 -12.28 15.03
N ASN A 127 -10.31 -13.26 14.19
CA ASN A 127 -10.01 -14.65 14.62
C ASN A 127 -11.18 -15.41 15.28
N GLN A 128 -12.42 -15.11 14.92
CA GLN A 128 -13.60 -15.69 15.56
C GLN A 128 -14.20 -16.90 14.81
N ALA A 129 -13.60 -17.32 13.69
CA ALA A 129 -14.13 -18.35 12.79
C ALA A 129 -15.55 -18.05 12.29
N LEU A 130 -15.87 -16.77 12.08
CA LEU A 130 -17.16 -16.32 11.59
C LEU A 130 -17.35 -16.64 10.11
N LYS A 131 -18.55 -17.07 9.73
CA LYS A 131 -18.95 -17.26 8.33
C LYS A 131 -19.98 -16.23 7.90
N ALA A 132 -20.97 -15.95 8.75
CA ALA A 132 -22.02 -14.98 8.49
C ALA A 132 -21.96 -13.83 9.51
N VAL A 133 -22.07 -12.60 9.02
CA VAL A 133 -21.94 -11.37 9.81
C VAL A 133 -23.19 -10.49 9.77
N SER A 134 -24.36 -11.10 9.56
CA SER A 134 -25.65 -10.42 9.44
C SER A 134 -25.99 -9.53 10.64
N ALA A 135 -25.53 -9.85 11.85
CA ALA A 135 -25.80 -9.06 13.04
C ALA A 135 -25.15 -7.66 13.05
N ILE A 136 -24.20 -7.37 12.15
CA ILE A 136 -23.53 -6.05 12.08
C ILE A 136 -24.48 -4.97 11.56
N SER A 137 -25.49 -5.32 10.76
CA SER A 137 -26.45 -4.36 10.20
C SER A 137 -27.21 -3.54 11.25
N GLN A 138 -27.33 -4.06 12.48
CA GLN A 138 -27.96 -3.36 13.60
C GLN A 138 -27.12 -2.18 14.14
N PHE A 139 -25.86 -2.07 13.74
CA PHE A 139 -24.89 -1.12 14.27
C PHE A 139 -24.45 -0.11 13.20
N THR A 140 -25.40 0.71 12.76
CA THR A 140 -25.24 1.70 11.66
C THR A 140 -24.16 2.77 11.88
N ASN A 141 -23.69 2.94 13.12
CA ASN A 141 -22.74 4.00 13.51
C ASN A 141 -21.27 3.55 13.47
N LEU A 142 -21.01 2.33 13.01
CA LEU A 142 -19.65 1.81 12.90
C LEU A 142 -18.89 2.54 11.79
N GLN A 143 -17.66 2.93 12.11
CA GLN A 143 -16.71 3.58 11.21
C GLN A 143 -15.54 2.66 10.87
N ILE A 144 -15.13 1.84 11.83
CA ILE A 144 -14.00 0.90 11.69
C ILE A 144 -14.51 -0.50 11.98
N VAL A 145 -14.37 -1.40 11.01
CA VAL A 145 -14.77 -2.79 11.16
C VAL A 145 -13.60 -3.70 10.80
N GLU A 146 -13.11 -4.43 11.80
CA GLU A 146 -12.03 -5.40 11.67
C GLU A 146 -12.61 -6.81 11.85
N MET A 147 -12.53 -7.63 10.81
CA MET A 147 -13.07 -8.99 10.76
C MET A 147 -12.06 -9.95 10.11
N ASN A 148 -10.77 -9.74 10.37
CA ASN A 148 -9.71 -10.51 9.75
C ASN A 148 -9.62 -11.94 10.29
N ASN A 149 -9.07 -12.84 9.46
CA ASN A 149 -8.87 -14.26 9.76
C ASN A 149 -10.16 -14.98 10.21
N ASN A 150 -11.19 -14.88 9.36
CA ASN A 150 -12.47 -15.57 9.51
C ASN A 150 -12.76 -16.45 8.27
N TYR A 151 -14.00 -16.90 8.12
CA TYR A 151 -14.49 -17.69 6.98
C TYR A 151 -15.59 -16.93 6.20
N ILE A 152 -15.54 -15.60 6.24
CA ILE A 152 -16.56 -14.75 5.62
C ILE A 152 -16.42 -14.85 4.09
N SER A 153 -17.56 -15.06 3.42
CA SER A 153 -17.66 -15.08 1.97
C SER A 153 -18.60 -14.01 1.42
N ASP A 154 -19.45 -13.44 2.27
CA ASP A 154 -20.50 -12.48 1.89
C ASP A 154 -20.36 -11.21 2.73
N LEU A 155 -20.35 -10.06 2.05
CA LEU A 155 -20.26 -8.73 2.63
C LEU A 155 -21.58 -7.96 2.56
N GLY A 156 -22.67 -8.56 2.07
CA GLY A 156 -24.00 -7.95 2.00
C GLY A 156 -24.43 -7.18 3.26
N PRO A 157 -24.17 -7.68 4.50
CA PRO A 157 -24.50 -6.95 5.73
C PRO A 157 -23.81 -5.59 5.92
N LEU A 158 -22.78 -5.26 5.13
CA LEU A 158 -22.13 -3.95 5.16
C LEU A 158 -22.96 -2.86 4.45
N ALA A 159 -23.98 -3.23 3.68
CA ALA A 159 -24.89 -2.29 3.03
C ALA A 159 -25.58 -1.34 4.03
N ASP A 160 -25.80 -1.80 5.26
CA ASP A 160 -26.46 -1.03 6.31
C ASP A 160 -25.51 -0.12 7.11
N LEU A 161 -24.23 0.02 6.70
CA LEU A 161 -23.21 0.79 7.41
C LEU A 161 -22.81 2.07 6.64
N PRO A 162 -23.59 3.16 6.72
CA PRO A 162 -23.36 4.38 5.95
C PRO A 162 -22.10 5.15 6.38
N CYS A 163 -21.61 4.93 7.61
CA CYS A 163 -20.48 5.65 8.19
C CYS A 163 -19.14 4.92 8.07
N LEU A 164 -19.07 3.80 7.35
CA LEU A 164 -17.89 2.95 7.30
C LEU A 164 -16.74 3.65 6.56
N LEU A 165 -15.61 3.85 7.26
CA LEU A 165 -14.40 4.50 6.75
C LEU A 165 -13.27 3.50 6.54
N ASN A 166 -13.12 2.51 7.44
CA ASN A 166 -12.04 1.53 7.39
C ASN A 166 -12.60 0.12 7.55
N LEU A 167 -12.22 -0.75 6.63
CA LEU A 167 -12.64 -2.15 6.60
C LEU A 167 -11.41 -3.07 6.49
N ASP A 168 -11.23 -3.96 7.46
CA ASP A 168 -10.29 -5.08 7.36
C ASP A 168 -11.05 -6.41 7.32
N VAL A 169 -11.09 -7.03 6.14
CA VAL A 169 -11.65 -8.37 5.90
C VAL A 169 -10.57 -9.30 5.34
N SER A 170 -9.31 -9.04 5.69
CA SER A 170 -8.20 -9.88 5.26
C SER A 170 -8.29 -11.32 5.78
N LYS A 171 -7.70 -12.27 5.05
CA LYS A 171 -7.65 -13.70 5.41
C LYS A 171 -9.04 -14.33 5.56
N ASN A 172 -9.93 -14.07 4.61
CA ASN A 172 -11.29 -14.63 4.57
C ASN A 172 -11.48 -15.56 3.35
N LYS A 173 -12.71 -15.70 2.85
CA LYS A 173 -13.08 -16.56 1.71
C LYS A 173 -13.85 -15.79 0.63
N LEU A 174 -13.63 -14.48 0.54
CA LEU A 174 -14.26 -13.61 -0.46
C LEU A 174 -13.82 -14.00 -1.88
N THR A 175 -14.74 -14.03 -2.82
CA THR A 175 -14.49 -14.35 -4.24
C THR A 175 -14.52 -13.11 -5.14
N GLU A 176 -15.12 -12.03 -4.67
CA GLU A 176 -15.27 -10.77 -5.41
C GLU A 176 -14.95 -9.57 -4.51
N CYS A 177 -14.39 -8.52 -5.12
CA CYS A 177 -13.98 -7.31 -4.42
C CYS A 177 -15.19 -6.44 -4.08
N LEU A 178 -15.40 -6.18 -2.77
CA LEU A 178 -16.44 -5.29 -2.25
C LEU A 178 -17.83 -5.56 -2.86
N ASP A 179 -18.19 -6.85 -2.96
CA ASP A 179 -19.49 -7.28 -3.45
C ASP A 179 -20.58 -7.06 -2.38
N TYR A 180 -21.08 -5.83 -2.32
CA TYR A 180 -22.27 -5.45 -1.57
C TYR A 180 -22.87 -4.17 -2.16
N GLU A 181 -24.18 -4.02 -2.00
CA GLU A 181 -24.85 -2.77 -2.37
C GLU A 181 -24.45 -1.67 -1.40
N VAL A 182 -23.99 -0.55 -1.93
CA VAL A 182 -23.60 0.60 -1.11
C VAL A 182 -24.85 1.29 -0.59
N PRO A 183 -24.88 1.72 0.69
CA PRO A 183 -26.05 2.40 1.24
C PRO A 183 -26.48 3.59 0.38
N GLU A 184 -27.67 3.50 -0.23
CA GLU A 184 -28.25 4.59 -1.01
C GLU A 184 -28.68 5.73 -0.09
N CYS A 185 -28.37 6.97 -0.48
CA CYS A 185 -28.73 8.14 0.33
C CYS A 185 -30.24 8.47 0.31
N ASN A 186 -31.11 7.75 -0.43
CA ASN A 186 -32.47 8.21 -0.71
C ASN A 186 -33.58 7.19 -0.43
N SER A 187 -34.18 7.30 0.76
CA SER A 187 -35.64 7.52 0.92
C SER A 187 -35.95 7.78 2.40
N GLY A 188 -35.74 9.02 2.86
CA GLY A 188 -36.03 9.47 4.23
C GLY A 188 -34.83 9.92 5.06
N ASN A 189 -33.62 9.82 4.52
CA ASN A 189 -32.40 10.30 5.16
C ASN A 189 -31.96 11.67 4.62
N MET A 190 -31.25 12.42 5.46
CA MET A 190 -30.96 13.86 5.44
C MET A 190 -30.15 14.41 4.25
N PHE A 191 -29.96 13.65 3.17
CA PHE A 191 -29.23 14.02 1.95
C PHE A 191 -30.19 14.43 0.82
N ALA A 192 -31.35 14.98 1.18
CA ALA A 192 -32.48 15.23 0.29
C ALA A 192 -32.31 16.39 -0.71
N GLU A 193 -31.13 17.00 -0.84
CA GLU A 193 -30.90 18.03 -1.85
C GLU A 193 -29.58 17.79 -2.61
N GLY A 194 -29.69 17.26 -3.82
CA GLY A 194 -28.80 17.61 -4.92
C GLY A 194 -27.63 16.69 -5.28
N VAL A 195 -27.41 15.55 -4.59
CA VAL A 195 -26.44 14.55 -5.06
C VAL A 195 -27.07 13.16 -5.01
N THR A 196 -27.42 12.63 -6.19
CA THR A 196 -27.81 11.24 -6.36
C THR A 196 -26.60 10.36 -6.06
N ALA A 197 -26.57 9.75 -4.86
CA ALA A 197 -25.54 8.85 -4.32
C ALA A 197 -24.16 9.49 -4.04
N ILE A 198 -23.90 9.83 -2.78
CA ILE A 198 -22.53 10.13 -2.30
C ILE A 198 -21.63 8.86 -2.36
N GLY A 199 -22.23 7.67 -2.48
CA GLY A 199 -21.53 6.41 -2.46
C GLY A 199 -21.06 6.04 -1.06
N SER A 200 -20.11 5.10 -0.98
CA SER A 200 -19.52 4.64 0.26
C SER A 200 -18.50 5.65 0.77
N MET A 201 -18.50 5.93 2.08
CA MET A 201 -17.47 6.76 2.72
C MET A 201 -16.15 6.00 2.97
N LEU A 202 -16.04 4.77 2.47
CA LEU A 202 -14.88 3.90 2.67
C LEU A 202 -13.61 4.55 2.11
N GLN A 203 -12.64 4.79 2.99
CA GLN A 203 -11.32 5.34 2.67
C GLN A 203 -10.27 4.25 2.61
N GLU A 204 -10.36 3.26 3.49
CA GLU A 204 -9.41 2.16 3.58
C GLU A 204 -10.11 0.80 3.53
N ALA A 205 -9.65 -0.06 2.62
CA ALA A 205 -10.15 -1.42 2.49
C ALA A 205 -9.00 -2.42 2.37
N ASN A 206 -8.90 -3.33 3.34
CA ASN A 206 -7.98 -4.45 3.31
C ASN A 206 -8.74 -5.76 3.06
N LEU A 207 -8.59 -6.29 1.84
CA LEU A 207 -9.16 -7.56 1.40
C LEU A 207 -8.05 -8.59 1.07
N SER A 208 -6.84 -8.42 1.62
CA SER A 208 -5.71 -9.31 1.36
C SER A 208 -5.96 -10.75 1.81
N CYS A 209 -5.27 -11.72 1.20
CA CYS A 209 -5.35 -13.14 1.54
C CYS A 209 -6.77 -13.74 1.43
N ASN A 210 -7.52 -13.34 0.42
CA ASN A 210 -8.85 -13.89 0.10
C ASN A 210 -8.78 -14.83 -1.12
N LYS A 211 -9.89 -15.04 -1.82
CA LYS A 211 -9.98 -15.80 -3.08
C LYS A 211 -10.55 -14.94 -4.20
N ILE A 212 -10.29 -13.63 -4.16
CA ILE A 212 -10.90 -12.68 -5.09
C ILE A 212 -10.36 -12.94 -6.49
N GLU A 213 -11.25 -13.21 -7.45
CA GLU A 213 -10.87 -13.44 -8.85
C GLU A 213 -11.17 -12.23 -9.74
N ARG A 214 -12.16 -11.42 -9.35
CA ARG A 214 -12.65 -10.30 -10.14
C ARG A 214 -12.82 -9.05 -9.28
N ILE A 215 -12.36 -7.93 -9.83
CA ILE A 215 -12.68 -6.59 -9.36
C ILE A 215 -13.89 -6.12 -10.19
N ARG A 216 -15.00 -5.81 -9.52
CA ARG A 216 -16.19 -5.24 -10.15
C ARG A 216 -16.02 -3.72 -10.29
N ASP A 217 -17.04 -3.05 -10.82
CA ASP A 217 -17.04 -1.59 -10.85
C ASP A 217 -17.09 -1.02 -9.42
N LEU A 218 -16.01 -0.35 -9.01
CA LEU A 218 -15.88 0.30 -7.71
C LEU A 218 -16.26 1.79 -7.75
N SER A 219 -16.98 2.24 -8.79
CA SER A 219 -17.56 3.58 -8.85
C SER A 219 -18.32 4.04 -7.60
N PRO A 220 -19.03 3.16 -6.88
CA PRO A 220 -19.66 3.52 -5.61
C PRO A 220 -18.67 3.89 -4.48
N HIS A 221 -17.39 3.50 -4.56
CA HIS A 221 -16.37 3.70 -3.51
C HIS A 221 -15.40 4.85 -3.84
N ARG A 222 -15.92 5.97 -4.34
CA ARG A 222 -15.13 7.11 -4.87
C ARG A 222 -14.09 7.69 -3.89
N PHE A 223 -14.34 7.59 -2.58
CA PHE A 223 -13.47 8.12 -1.52
C PHE A 223 -12.36 7.16 -1.08
N LEU A 224 -12.22 5.99 -1.73
CA LEU A 224 -11.21 5.01 -1.38
C LEU A 224 -9.80 5.54 -1.68
N GLU A 225 -8.98 5.64 -0.65
CA GLU A 225 -7.59 6.11 -0.72
C GLU A 225 -6.58 4.95 -0.69
N HIS A 226 -6.92 3.89 0.05
CA HIS A 226 -6.05 2.73 0.28
C HIS A 226 -6.81 1.43 0.02
N LEU A 227 -6.37 0.69 -1.00
CA LEU A 227 -6.93 -0.61 -1.35
C LEU A 227 -5.85 -1.68 -1.33
N ASN A 228 -6.01 -2.66 -0.45
CA ASN A 228 -5.15 -3.82 -0.40
C ASN A 228 -5.90 -5.08 -0.86
N LEU A 229 -5.47 -5.61 -2.00
CA LEU A 229 -5.96 -6.82 -2.65
C LEU A 229 -4.86 -7.88 -2.80
N SER A 230 -3.79 -7.80 -1.99
CA SER A 230 -2.67 -8.74 -2.09
C SER A 230 -3.08 -10.20 -1.79
N SER A 231 -2.35 -11.16 -2.33
CA SER A 231 -2.54 -12.60 -2.07
C SER A 231 -3.96 -13.06 -2.42
N ASN A 232 -4.42 -12.73 -3.63
CA ASN A 232 -5.72 -13.13 -4.19
C ASN A 232 -5.52 -13.87 -5.54
N ASN A 233 -6.60 -14.12 -6.29
CA ASN A 233 -6.59 -14.82 -7.57
C ASN A 233 -6.93 -13.88 -8.75
N ILE A 234 -6.64 -12.59 -8.63
CA ILE A 234 -7.01 -11.58 -9.62
C ILE A 234 -6.14 -11.77 -10.88
N LYS A 235 -6.79 -11.77 -12.04
CA LYS A 235 -6.12 -11.89 -13.35
C LYS A 235 -6.11 -10.58 -14.14
N ASN A 236 -7.20 -9.83 -14.06
CA ASN A 236 -7.40 -8.60 -14.80
C ASN A 236 -7.73 -7.46 -13.83
N ILE A 237 -7.05 -6.33 -13.99
CA ILE A 237 -7.33 -5.11 -13.26
C ILE A 237 -8.39 -4.33 -14.06
N ASN A 238 -9.58 -4.18 -13.50
CA ASN A 238 -10.71 -3.46 -14.11
C ASN A 238 -11.54 -2.80 -13.00
N GLY A 239 -12.42 -1.85 -13.36
CA GLY A 239 -13.39 -1.28 -12.42
C GLY A 239 -12.81 -0.30 -11.40
N LEU A 240 -11.55 0.15 -11.59
CA LEU A 240 -10.88 1.12 -10.71
C LEU A 240 -10.88 2.56 -11.25
N SER A 241 -11.32 2.78 -12.50
CA SER A 241 -11.18 4.05 -13.24
C SER A 241 -11.86 5.26 -12.59
N SER A 242 -12.87 5.03 -11.75
CA SER A 242 -13.63 6.06 -11.04
C SER A 242 -13.05 6.44 -9.67
N LEU A 243 -11.99 5.76 -9.21
CA LEU A 243 -11.39 5.97 -7.89
C LEU A 243 -10.45 7.18 -7.87
N SER A 244 -11.05 8.37 -7.94
CA SER A 244 -10.34 9.66 -8.02
C SER A 244 -9.49 10.03 -6.81
N MET A 245 -9.55 9.25 -5.72
CA MET A 245 -8.77 9.49 -4.49
C MET A 245 -7.78 8.36 -4.17
N LEU A 246 -7.68 7.33 -5.02
CA LEU A 246 -6.85 6.16 -4.74
C LEU A 246 -5.36 6.50 -4.79
N GLN A 247 -4.70 6.46 -3.64
CA GLN A 247 -3.27 6.80 -3.48
C GLN A 247 -2.41 5.54 -3.36
N THR A 248 -2.91 4.49 -2.72
CA THR A 248 -2.16 3.25 -2.49
C THR A 248 -2.96 2.06 -2.98
N LEU A 249 -2.37 1.30 -3.90
CA LEU A 249 -2.95 0.07 -4.43
C LEU A 249 -1.95 -1.07 -4.27
N ASN A 250 -2.34 -2.10 -3.53
CA ASN A 250 -1.57 -3.32 -3.40
C ASN A 250 -2.29 -4.48 -4.10
N LEU A 251 -1.67 -5.00 -5.15
CA LEU A 251 -2.09 -6.14 -5.97
C LEU A 251 -1.02 -7.24 -5.99
N ALA A 252 -0.10 -7.25 -5.01
CA ALA A 252 0.95 -8.25 -4.92
C ALA A 252 0.39 -9.68 -4.77
N GLU A 253 1.15 -10.68 -5.19
CA GLU A 253 0.78 -12.10 -5.05
C GLU A 253 -0.58 -12.44 -5.70
N ASN A 254 -0.79 -11.98 -6.94
CA ASN A 254 -1.97 -12.30 -7.75
C ASN A 254 -1.56 -13.07 -9.02
N GLN A 255 -2.45 -13.14 -10.01
CA GLN A 255 -2.21 -13.83 -11.29
C GLN A 255 -2.28 -12.87 -12.48
N ILE A 256 -1.91 -11.61 -12.27
CA ILE A 256 -2.02 -10.54 -13.26
C ILE A 256 -0.92 -10.71 -14.32
N SER A 257 -1.31 -10.66 -15.59
CA SER A 257 -0.36 -10.75 -16.72
C SER A 257 -0.19 -9.46 -17.50
N GLU A 258 -1.18 -8.54 -17.44
CA GLU A 258 -1.19 -7.28 -18.18
C GLU A 258 -1.60 -6.14 -17.23
N ILE A 259 -0.94 -4.99 -17.38
CA ILE A 259 -1.24 -3.77 -16.62
C ILE A 259 -2.21 -2.92 -17.46
N ARG A 260 -3.50 -2.96 -17.10
CA ARG A 260 -4.58 -2.19 -17.76
C ARG A 260 -5.55 -1.66 -16.71
N GLY A 261 -6.37 -0.68 -17.09
CA GLY A 261 -7.45 -0.18 -16.22
C GLY A 261 -6.97 0.63 -15.01
N LEU A 262 -5.75 1.16 -15.08
CA LEU A 262 -5.16 2.07 -14.08
C LEU A 262 -5.04 3.51 -14.60
N ASP A 263 -5.60 3.79 -15.77
CA ASP A 263 -5.35 5.04 -16.50
C ASP A 263 -5.78 6.27 -15.70
N ASN A 264 -4.89 7.28 -15.64
CA ASN A 264 -5.11 8.57 -14.97
C ASN A 264 -5.44 8.50 -13.46
N LEU A 265 -5.23 7.37 -12.80
CA LEU A 265 -5.46 7.27 -11.35
C LEU A 265 -4.35 7.99 -10.56
N PRO A 266 -4.67 8.70 -9.46
CA PRO A 266 -3.70 9.45 -8.67
C PRO A 266 -2.87 8.56 -7.73
N ILE A 267 -2.51 7.36 -8.17
CA ILE A 267 -1.76 6.38 -7.39
C ILE A 267 -0.35 6.89 -7.14
N ILE A 268 0.05 6.88 -5.88
CA ILE A 268 1.38 7.25 -5.38
C ILE A 268 2.24 6.00 -5.18
N SER A 269 1.63 4.92 -4.67
CA SER A 269 2.29 3.65 -4.39
C SER A 269 1.53 2.49 -5.00
N LEU A 270 2.15 1.81 -5.97
CA LEU A 270 1.61 0.64 -6.65
C LEU A 270 2.49 -0.57 -6.38
N ASP A 271 1.90 -1.62 -5.81
CA ASP A 271 2.55 -2.90 -5.61
C ASP A 271 1.91 -3.97 -6.49
N LEU A 272 2.71 -4.49 -7.43
CA LEU A 272 2.38 -5.54 -8.39
C LEU A 272 3.37 -6.71 -8.28
N GLY A 273 4.09 -6.83 -7.16
CA GLY A 273 5.06 -7.91 -6.96
C GLY A 273 4.42 -9.30 -6.97
N ASN A 274 5.19 -10.35 -7.29
CA ASN A 274 4.71 -11.74 -7.35
C ASN A 274 3.48 -11.92 -8.26
N ASN A 275 3.56 -11.46 -9.51
CA ASN A 275 2.53 -11.64 -10.53
C ASN A 275 3.12 -12.37 -11.75
N LYS A 276 2.44 -12.32 -12.91
CA LYS A 276 2.87 -12.95 -14.16
C LYS A 276 3.08 -11.92 -15.28
N ILE A 277 3.45 -10.69 -14.90
CA ILE A 277 3.58 -9.55 -15.82
C ILE A 277 4.83 -9.74 -16.68
N LYS A 278 4.69 -9.59 -18.01
CA LYS A 278 5.80 -9.69 -18.97
C LYS A 278 6.19 -8.35 -19.58
N THR A 279 5.20 -7.54 -19.91
CA THR A 279 5.37 -6.20 -20.46
C THR A 279 4.84 -5.18 -19.47
N ILE A 280 5.55 -4.07 -19.36
CA ILE A 280 5.08 -2.90 -18.63
C ILE A 280 4.38 -2.02 -19.65
N ASP A 281 3.13 -1.66 -19.42
CA ASP A 281 2.35 -0.78 -20.30
C ASP A 281 1.46 0.14 -19.45
N ASN A 282 1.09 1.30 -19.98
CA ASN A 282 0.14 2.28 -19.40
C ASN A 282 0.51 2.91 -18.04
N LEU A 283 1.72 2.68 -17.51
CA LEU A 283 2.17 3.29 -16.25
C LEU A 283 2.60 4.76 -16.39
N ASP A 284 2.88 5.21 -17.61
CA ASP A 284 3.18 6.59 -17.97
C ASP A 284 1.98 7.53 -17.79
N THR A 285 0.76 6.99 -17.82
CA THR A 285 -0.49 7.73 -17.59
C THR A 285 -0.72 8.11 -16.12
N LEU A 286 0.05 7.54 -15.17
CA LEU A 286 -0.14 7.75 -13.74
C LEU A 286 0.57 9.05 -13.28
N PRO A 287 -0.17 10.13 -12.97
CA PRO A 287 0.42 11.46 -12.79
C PRO A 287 1.23 11.64 -11.49
N ARG A 288 1.08 10.73 -10.52
CA ARG A 288 1.65 10.87 -9.16
C ARG A 288 2.45 9.65 -8.70
N LEU A 289 2.75 8.70 -9.58
CA LEU A 289 3.40 7.45 -9.19
C LEU A 289 4.82 7.72 -8.67
N GLU A 290 5.06 7.46 -7.39
CA GLU A 290 6.37 7.66 -6.73
C GLU A 290 7.05 6.33 -6.36
N LYS A 291 6.27 5.30 -6.03
CA LYS A 291 6.76 3.98 -5.63
C LYS A 291 6.11 2.90 -6.48
N LEU A 292 6.93 2.09 -7.14
CA LEU A 292 6.50 0.97 -7.97
C LEU A 292 7.25 -0.30 -7.57
N PHE A 293 6.50 -1.33 -7.20
CA PHE A 293 7.03 -2.65 -6.89
C PHE A 293 6.55 -3.65 -7.96
N LEU A 294 7.49 -4.24 -8.68
CA LEU A 294 7.31 -5.20 -9.76
C LEU A 294 8.17 -6.46 -9.55
N ASN A 295 8.67 -6.68 -8.33
CA ASN A 295 9.53 -7.81 -8.00
C ASN A 295 8.84 -9.16 -8.25
N ASN A 296 9.60 -10.20 -8.56
CA ASN A 296 9.07 -11.55 -8.85
C ASN A 296 8.01 -11.53 -9.97
N ASN A 297 8.37 -11.00 -11.14
CA ASN A 297 7.57 -11.02 -12.37
C ASN A 297 8.42 -11.62 -13.53
N LEU A 298 7.97 -11.46 -14.77
CA LEU A 298 8.61 -11.98 -15.98
C LEU A 298 9.04 -10.86 -16.93
N ILE A 299 9.38 -9.69 -16.38
CA ILE A 299 9.68 -8.48 -17.16
C ILE A 299 11.10 -8.56 -17.71
N SER A 300 11.27 -8.28 -19.00
CA SER A 300 12.58 -8.24 -19.67
C SER A 300 12.96 -6.85 -20.19
N SER A 301 11.99 -5.97 -20.45
CA SER A 301 12.19 -4.63 -21.01
C SER A 301 11.71 -3.55 -20.06
N LEU A 302 12.47 -2.45 -19.99
CA LEU A 302 12.17 -1.28 -19.15
C LEU A 302 11.75 -0.05 -19.96
N ALA A 303 11.63 -0.17 -21.29
CA ALA A 303 11.38 0.96 -22.19
C ALA A 303 10.13 1.77 -21.83
N ALA A 304 9.06 1.10 -21.40
CA ALA A 304 7.79 1.75 -21.05
C ALA A 304 7.84 2.61 -19.78
N LEU A 305 8.88 2.47 -18.94
CA LEU A 305 9.04 3.29 -17.74
C LEU A 305 9.61 4.69 -18.02
N ARG A 306 10.08 4.94 -19.24
CA ARG A 306 10.64 6.22 -19.68
C ARG A 306 9.73 7.41 -19.36
N GLY A 307 8.41 7.24 -19.47
CA GLY A 307 7.41 8.28 -19.20
C GLY A 307 7.08 8.52 -17.72
N CYS A 308 7.60 7.72 -16.78
CA CYS A 308 7.25 7.78 -15.36
C CYS A 308 8.08 8.81 -14.58
N HIS A 309 8.05 10.09 -14.96
CA HIS A 309 8.91 11.17 -14.44
C HIS A 309 8.82 11.43 -12.92
N THR A 310 7.74 11.02 -12.26
CA THR A 310 7.54 11.20 -10.80
C THR A 310 8.14 10.09 -9.96
N LEU A 311 8.58 8.99 -10.58
CA LEU A 311 9.01 7.79 -9.88
C LEU A 311 10.30 8.04 -9.07
N ARG A 312 10.29 7.61 -7.81
CA ARG A 312 11.40 7.76 -6.86
C ARG A 312 11.99 6.43 -6.43
N SER A 313 11.16 5.39 -6.38
CA SER A 313 11.54 4.05 -5.96
C SER A 313 10.97 3.02 -6.93
N LEU A 314 11.85 2.23 -7.52
CA LEU A 314 11.52 1.12 -8.40
C LEU A 314 12.12 -0.17 -7.85
N ASP A 315 11.28 -1.16 -7.59
CA ASP A 315 11.72 -2.52 -7.32
C ASP A 315 11.33 -3.42 -8.49
N ILE A 316 12.32 -3.95 -9.19
CA ILE A 316 12.14 -4.93 -10.27
C ILE A 316 13.02 -6.17 -10.04
N GLY A 317 13.30 -6.48 -8.77
CA GLY A 317 14.07 -7.67 -8.40
C GLY A 317 13.39 -8.97 -8.87
N CYS A 318 14.17 -10.04 -9.08
CA CYS A 318 13.68 -11.34 -9.52
C CYS A 318 12.81 -11.25 -10.80
N ASN A 319 13.34 -10.61 -11.85
CA ASN A 319 12.71 -10.53 -13.17
C ASN A 319 13.63 -11.17 -14.24
N SER A 320 13.35 -10.92 -15.52
CA SER A 320 14.08 -11.48 -16.65
C SER A 320 14.91 -10.44 -17.40
N VAL A 321 15.40 -9.39 -16.71
CA VAL A 321 16.27 -8.37 -17.31
C VAL A 321 17.67 -8.93 -17.50
N SER A 322 18.05 -9.21 -18.74
CA SER A 322 19.37 -9.77 -19.08
C SER A 322 20.41 -8.71 -19.48
N VAL A 323 19.96 -7.60 -20.07
CA VAL A 323 20.84 -6.57 -20.65
C VAL A 323 20.86 -5.32 -19.78
N ILE A 324 22.07 -4.84 -19.42
CA ILE A 324 22.23 -3.66 -18.56
C ILE A 324 21.78 -2.38 -19.26
N ARG A 325 21.89 -2.28 -20.59
CA ARG A 325 21.37 -1.14 -21.37
C ARG A 325 19.89 -0.84 -21.16
N GLN A 326 19.08 -1.81 -20.74
CA GLN A 326 17.67 -1.55 -20.38
C GLN A 326 17.53 -0.46 -19.31
N VAL A 327 18.56 -0.29 -18.46
CA VAL A 327 18.60 0.74 -17.43
C VAL A 327 18.74 2.16 -18.02
N GLU A 328 19.21 2.31 -19.27
CA GLU A 328 19.32 3.62 -19.94
C GLU A 328 17.95 4.28 -20.12
N PHE A 329 16.88 3.49 -20.30
CA PHE A 329 15.51 4.02 -20.33
C PHE A 329 15.08 4.67 -19.02
N LEU A 330 15.70 4.28 -17.89
CA LEU A 330 15.44 4.88 -16.58
C LEU A 330 16.22 6.18 -16.35
N ALA A 331 17.19 6.52 -17.22
CA ALA A 331 18.02 7.72 -17.05
C ALA A 331 17.20 9.02 -17.18
N GLU A 332 16.07 8.97 -17.89
CA GLU A 332 15.15 10.11 -18.04
C GLU A 332 14.30 10.35 -16.77
N ILE A 333 14.24 9.37 -15.87
CA ILE A 333 13.53 9.47 -14.58
C ILE A 333 14.41 10.21 -13.58
N SER A 334 14.47 11.53 -13.72
CA SER A 334 15.33 12.42 -12.92
C SER A 334 15.14 12.31 -11.39
N LYS A 335 13.99 11.84 -10.91
CA LYS A 335 13.67 11.71 -9.48
C LYS A 335 13.97 10.33 -8.90
N LEU A 336 14.44 9.37 -9.73
CA LEU A 336 14.69 8.01 -9.30
C LEU A 336 15.87 7.96 -8.32
N ALA A 337 15.59 7.60 -7.07
CA ALA A 337 16.58 7.53 -6.00
C ALA A 337 16.89 6.09 -5.58
N LYS A 338 15.92 5.18 -5.70
CA LYS A 338 16.06 3.78 -5.28
C LYS A 338 15.71 2.84 -6.43
N LEU A 339 16.62 1.93 -6.74
CA LEU A 339 16.45 0.90 -7.75
C LEU A 339 16.87 -0.46 -7.18
N THR A 340 16.02 -1.46 -7.32
CA THR A 340 16.34 -2.86 -7.03
C THR A 340 16.22 -3.66 -8.31
N LEU A 341 17.31 -4.31 -8.71
CA LEU A 341 17.49 -5.16 -9.88
C LEU A 341 18.05 -6.53 -9.48
N SER A 342 18.27 -6.78 -8.18
CA SER A 342 18.74 -8.06 -7.63
C SER A 342 17.95 -9.25 -8.16
N SER A 343 18.63 -10.39 -8.35
CA SER A 343 18.09 -11.64 -8.89
C SER A 343 17.55 -11.53 -10.31
N ASN A 344 18.05 -10.58 -11.11
CA ASN A 344 17.90 -10.58 -12.56
C ASN A 344 19.15 -11.19 -13.23
N PRO A 345 19.05 -11.77 -14.43
CA PRO A 345 20.23 -12.29 -15.14
C PRO A 345 21.35 -11.25 -15.33
N CYS A 346 21.01 -9.97 -15.44
CA CYS A 346 21.99 -8.88 -15.53
C CYS A 346 22.89 -8.74 -14.28
N GLU A 347 22.46 -9.21 -13.10
CA GLU A 347 23.26 -9.15 -11.87
C GLU A 347 24.53 -10.03 -11.97
N SER A 348 24.47 -11.11 -12.75
CA SER A 348 25.59 -12.03 -12.96
C SER A 348 26.69 -11.47 -13.86
N LEU A 349 26.44 -10.33 -14.51
CA LEU A 349 27.40 -9.70 -15.41
C LEU A 349 28.53 -9.02 -14.66
N ASP A 350 29.73 -9.09 -15.24
CA ASP A 350 30.91 -8.47 -14.66
C ASP A 350 30.69 -6.96 -14.45
N PHE A 351 31.05 -6.52 -13.24
CA PHE A 351 30.97 -5.14 -12.80
C PHE A 351 29.57 -4.50 -12.93
N TYR A 352 28.51 -5.32 -12.91
CA TYR A 352 27.11 -4.92 -12.99
C TYR A 352 26.80 -3.63 -12.20
N ARG A 353 27.18 -3.59 -10.91
CA ARG A 353 26.91 -2.46 -10.03
C ARG A 353 27.47 -1.14 -10.57
N LEU A 354 28.72 -1.12 -11.02
CA LEU A 354 29.38 0.08 -11.56
C LEU A 354 28.79 0.49 -12.92
N ARG A 355 28.40 -0.49 -13.75
CA ARG A 355 27.76 -0.26 -15.05
C ARG A 355 26.35 0.35 -14.92
N VAL A 356 25.62 0.01 -13.87
CA VAL A 356 24.34 0.64 -13.53
C VAL A 356 24.55 2.06 -12.99
N ILE A 357 25.48 2.24 -12.05
CA ILE A 357 25.75 3.54 -11.42
C ILE A 357 26.23 4.58 -12.44
N THR A 358 27.02 4.17 -13.44
CA THR A 358 27.45 5.07 -14.53
C THR A 358 26.29 5.61 -15.36
N ARG A 359 25.29 4.78 -15.63
CA ARG A 359 24.10 5.16 -16.40
C ARG A 359 23.12 5.98 -15.57
N LEU A 360 23.00 5.67 -14.28
CA LEU A 360 22.10 6.33 -13.34
C LEU A 360 22.88 7.06 -12.24
N THR A 361 23.50 8.19 -12.60
CA THR A 361 24.33 8.98 -11.67
C THR A 361 23.54 9.57 -10.49
N GLY A 362 22.23 9.80 -10.68
CA GLY A 362 21.31 10.30 -9.65
C GLY A 362 20.93 9.29 -8.57
N LEU A 363 21.27 8.00 -8.75
CA LEU A 363 20.82 6.93 -7.87
C LEU A 363 21.45 7.03 -6.47
N ALA A 364 20.65 6.83 -5.42
CA ALA A 364 21.09 6.85 -4.03
C ALA A 364 21.19 5.44 -3.43
N PHE A 365 20.32 4.52 -3.86
CA PHE A 365 20.32 3.12 -3.43
C PHE A 365 20.20 2.20 -4.63
N LEU A 366 21.05 1.19 -4.68
CA LEU A 366 21.03 0.10 -5.66
C LEU A 366 21.07 -1.24 -4.92
N ASP A 367 20.07 -2.08 -5.14
CA ASP A 367 19.95 -3.43 -4.56
C ASP A 367 20.03 -3.42 -3.02
N GLY A 368 19.35 -2.44 -2.41
CA GLY A 368 19.34 -2.24 -0.96
C GLY A 368 20.59 -1.56 -0.39
N ASN A 369 21.66 -1.43 -1.18
CA ASN A 369 22.92 -0.82 -0.75
C ASN A 369 23.01 0.65 -1.16
N ALA A 370 23.43 1.51 -0.24
CA ALA A 370 23.68 2.92 -0.54
C ALA A 370 24.81 3.06 -1.58
N VAL A 371 24.64 3.95 -2.55
CA VAL A 371 25.65 4.26 -3.56
C VAL A 371 26.51 5.41 -3.04
N SER A 372 27.78 5.14 -2.76
CA SER A 372 28.70 6.17 -2.23
C SER A 372 29.21 7.10 -3.34
N ALA A 373 29.66 8.30 -2.98
CA ALA A 373 30.28 9.21 -3.93
C ALA A 373 31.56 8.62 -4.56
N GLU A 374 32.33 7.85 -3.78
CA GLU A 374 33.52 7.13 -4.26
C GLU A 374 33.17 6.08 -5.31
N GLU A 375 32.09 5.32 -5.10
CA GLU A 375 31.59 4.35 -6.09
C GLU A 375 31.18 5.05 -7.37
N LYS A 376 30.53 6.22 -7.30
CA LYS A 376 30.15 7.00 -8.48
C LYS A 376 31.35 7.48 -9.27
N VAL A 377 32.35 8.04 -8.60
CA VAL A 377 33.60 8.48 -9.26
C VAL A 377 34.33 7.28 -9.87
N LYS A 378 34.42 6.17 -9.14
CA LYS A 378 35.03 4.93 -9.65
C LYS A 378 34.27 4.38 -10.86
N ALA A 379 32.95 4.40 -10.82
CA ALA A 379 32.10 3.99 -11.93
C ALA A 379 32.38 4.86 -13.16
N ILE A 380 32.40 6.19 -13.02
CA ILE A 380 32.68 7.12 -14.12
C ILE A 380 34.08 6.91 -14.70
N ASN A 381 35.11 6.78 -13.86
CA ASN A 381 36.48 6.55 -14.31
C ASN A 381 36.70 5.18 -14.97
N LEU A 382 35.88 4.19 -14.64
CA LEU A 382 36.02 2.84 -15.22
C LEU A 382 35.10 2.63 -16.43
N TYR A 383 33.92 3.25 -16.47
CA TYR A 383 32.88 2.95 -17.45
C TYR A 383 32.17 4.17 -18.04
N GLY A 384 32.41 5.39 -17.53
CA GLY A 384 31.69 6.62 -17.90
C GLY A 384 32.27 7.36 -19.10
N GLY A 385 33.15 6.75 -19.88
CA GLY A 385 33.85 7.42 -20.96
C GLY A 385 33.02 7.53 -22.24
N ASP A 386 32.64 8.75 -22.56
CA ASP A 386 32.55 9.32 -23.92
C ASP A 386 33.90 9.23 -24.71
N GLY A 387 34.80 8.32 -24.34
CA GLY A 387 36.18 8.23 -24.84
C GLY A 387 37.17 9.20 -24.20
N SER A 388 36.76 10.19 -23.40
CA SER A 388 37.66 11.21 -22.82
C SER A 388 38.59 10.66 -21.73
N ASP A 389 38.09 9.79 -20.85
CA ASP A 389 38.90 9.17 -19.80
C ASP A 389 39.91 8.15 -20.35
N LEU A 390 39.54 7.40 -21.39
CA LEU A 390 40.47 6.55 -22.14
C LEU A 390 41.60 7.39 -22.74
N GLY A 391 41.27 8.57 -23.29
CA GLY A 391 42.25 9.55 -23.78
C GLY A 391 43.19 10.04 -22.68
N ASN A 392 42.66 10.38 -21.50
CA ASN A 392 43.47 10.82 -20.35
C ASN A 392 44.36 9.70 -19.80
N ARG A 393 43.84 8.47 -19.68
CA ARG A 393 44.61 7.30 -19.25
C ARG A 393 45.70 6.95 -20.26
N LYS A 394 45.41 7.01 -21.56
CA LYS A 394 46.41 6.88 -22.63
C LYS A 394 47.46 7.97 -22.52
N ALA A 395 47.08 9.23 -22.31
CA ALA A 395 48.03 10.35 -22.19
C ALA A 395 48.96 10.21 -20.96
N VAL A 396 48.42 9.82 -19.80
CA VAL A 396 49.21 9.56 -18.59
C VAL A 396 50.12 8.34 -18.78
N TRP A 397 49.62 7.26 -19.37
CA TRP A 397 50.40 6.06 -19.64
C TRP A 397 51.54 6.33 -20.62
N SER A 398 51.28 7.02 -21.74
CA SER A 398 52.31 7.41 -22.70
C SER A 398 53.39 8.31 -22.08
N LYS A 399 53.02 9.12 -21.07
CA LYS A 399 53.98 9.95 -20.32
C LYS A 399 54.84 9.14 -19.35
N CYS A 400 54.27 8.13 -18.69
CA CYS A 400 54.96 7.30 -17.70
C CYS A 400 55.71 6.11 -18.32
N PHE A 401 55.25 5.59 -19.47
CA PHE A 401 55.75 4.40 -20.15
C PHE A 401 55.76 4.58 -21.68
N PRO A 402 56.65 5.44 -22.22
CA PRO A 402 56.65 5.81 -23.64
C PRO A 402 56.96 4.64 -24.61
N GLU A 403 57.64 3.60 -24.15
CA GLU A 403 58.04 2.44 -24.96
C GLU A 403 57.07 1.25 -24.85
N LYS A 404 55.98 1.38 -24.09
CA LYS A 404 55.00 0.31 -23.89
C LYS A 404 53.64 0.71 -24.44
N GLU A 405 53.04 -0.16 -25.24
CA GLU A 405 51.65 0.01 -25.67
C GLU A 405 50.72 0.12 -24.45
N PHE A 406 49.71 0.99 -24.54
CA PHE A 406 48.71 1.15 -23.50
C PHE A 406 47.90 -0.15 -23.37
N PRO A 407 48.02 -0.88 -22.24
CA PRO A 407 47.17 -2.03 -22.03
C PRO A 407 45.78 -1.52 -21.66
N ASP A 408 44.86 -1.64 -22.61
CA ASP A 408 43.45 -1.37 -22.32
C ASP A 408 42.87 -2.54 -21.54
N PHE A 409 42.95 -2.44 -20.22
CA PHE A 409 42.34 -3.40 -19.31
C PHE A 409 40.83 -3.23 -19.19
N LEU A 410 40.23 -2.28 -19.93
CA LEU A 410 38.77 -2.26 -20.08
C LEU A 410 38.38 -3.44 -20.97
N PRO A 411 37.52 -4.35 -20.48
CA PRO A 411 37.08 -5.46 -21.31
C PRO A 411 36.33 -4.90 -22.54
N PRO A 412 36.50 -5.50 -23.73
CA PRO A 412 35.72 -5.14 -24.90
C PRO A 412 34.30 -5.66 -24.69
N PHE A 413 33.46 -4.92 -23.97
CA PHE A 413 32.05 -5.24 -23.93
C PHE A 413 31.39 -4.62 -25.16
N GLN A 414 31.59 -5.27 -26.31
CA GLN A 414 30.46 -5.35 -27.23
C GLN A 414 29.43 -6.21 -26.51
N GLU A 415 28.54 -5.57 -25.75
CA GLU A 415 27.23 -6.18 -25.56
C GLU A 415 26.75 -6.46 -26.98
N VAL A 416 26.55 -7.74 -27.31
CA VAL A 416 25.99 -8.10 -28.60
C VAL A 416 24.68 -7.33 -28.68
N GLU A 417 24.60 -6.40 -29.63
CA GLU A 417 23.35 -5.76 -30.01
C GLU A 417 22.46 -6.88 -30.56
N GLU A 418 21.80 -7.61 -29.69
CA GLU A 418 20.47 -8.05 -30.06
C GLU A 418 19.66 -6.75 -30.09
N ASP A 419 19.59 -6.15 -31.28
CA ASP A 419 18.72 -5.03 -31.59
C ASP A 419 17.29 -5.41 -31.17
N VAL A 420 16.93 -5.14 -29.92
CA VAL A 420 15.60 -5.45 -29.37
C VAL A 420 14.54 -4.69 -30.17
N VAL A 421 14.91 -3.50 -30.68
CA VAL A 421 14.08 -2.66 -31.54
C VAL A 421 13.93 -3.26 -32.94
N ALA A 422 15.00 -3.80 -33.54
CA ALA A 422 14.91 -4.39 -34.88
C ALA A 422 14.25 -5.77 -34.88
N GLU A 423 14.35 -6.54 -33.78
CA GLU A 423 13.60 -7.79 -33.62
C GLU A 423 12.11 -7.57 -33.32
N GLU A 424 11.73 -6.53 -32.57
CA GLU A 424 10.31 -6.20 -32.36
C GLU A 424 9.66 -5.65 -33.63
N GLU A 425 10.34 -4.77 -34.38
CA GLU A 425 9.88 -4.33 -35.71
C GLU A 425 9.89 -5.47 -36.74
N LYS A 426 10.84 -6.42 -36.66
CA LYS A 426 10.80 -7.65 -37.46
C LYS A 426 9.68 -8.59 -37.04
N LYS A 427 9.40 -8.77 -35.75
CA LYS A 427 8.29 -9.61 -35.25
C LYS A 427 6.92 -8.99 -35.52
N GLU A 428 6.81 -7.67 -35.56
CA GLU A 428 5.60 -6.93 -35.94
C GLU A 428 5.40 -6.90 -37.46
N SER A 429 6.48 -6.76 -38.23
CA SER A 429 6.45 -6.95 -39.69
C SER A 429 6.24 -8.43 -40.11
N GLU A 430 6.68 -9.39 -39.30
CA GLU A 430 6.40 -10.82 -39.51
C GLU A 430 5.00 -11.22 -39.03
N ARG A 431 4.43 -10.60 -37.98
CA ARG A 431 3.01 -10.74 -37.61
C ARG A 431 2.07 -10.14 -38.64
N THR A 432 2.50 -9.10 -39.36
CA THR A 432 1.76 -8.54 -40.49
C THR A 432 1.99 -9.33 -41.79
N LYS A 433 3.15 -9.98 -41.97
CA LYS A 433 3.42 -10.91 -43.09
C LYS A 433 2.80 -12.31 -42.91
N THR A 434 2.69 -12.84 -41.71
CA THR A 434 2.00 -14.13 -41.43
C THR A 434 0.47 -14.00 -41.47
N LYS A 435 -0.07 -12.78 -41.41
CA LYS A 435 -1.45 -12.48 -41.87
C LYS A 435 -1.56 -12.29 -43.39
N GLY A 436 -0.44 -12.22 -44.11
CA GLY A 436 -0.36 -12.09 -45.57
C GLY A 436 -0.19 -13.41 -46.33
N ASP A 437 0.11 -14.53 -45.66
CA ASP A 437 0.40 -15.82 -46.32
C ASP A 437 -0.76 -16.84 -46.31
N PHE A 438 -1.99 -16.39 -46.06
CA PHE A 438 -3.20 -17.19 -46.34
C PHE A 438 -4.01 -16.56 -47.48
N ARG A 439 -3.44 -16.51 -48.68
CA ARG A 439 -4.20 -16.52 -49.95
C ARG A 439 -3.30 -16.76 -51.16
N GLY A 440 -2.94 -18.02 -51.35
CA GLY A 440 -2.26 -18.52 -52.54
C GLY A 440 -2.75 -19.92 -52.89
N THR A 441 -3.98 -20.02 -53.39
CA THR A 441 -4.47 -21.00 -54.38
C THR A 441 -5.98 -20.81 -54.48
N TYR A 442 -6.42 -20.15 -55.54
CA TYR A 442 -7.70 -20.24 -56.26
C TYR A 442 -7.79 -18.96 -57.10
N ALA A 443 -6.85 -18.85 -58.05
CA ALA A 443 -7.03 -18.00 -59.21
C ALA A 443 -7.98 -18.75 -60.15
N GLY A 444 -9.23 -18.32 -60.15
CA GLY A 444 -10.27 -18.83 -61.04
C GLY A 444 -11.55 -18.09 -60.74
N THR A 445 -11.96 -17.22 -61.67
CA THR A 445 -13.27 -16.55 -61.73
C THR A 445 -13.61 -15.55 -60.62
N ALA A 446 -13.11 -14.31 -60.74
CA ALA A 446 -13.82 -13.06 -60.36
C ALA A 446 -12.93 -11.84 -60.67
N GLY A 447 -12.58 -11.67 -61.94
CA GLY A 447 -11.76 -10.57 -62.44
C GLY A 447 -12.55 -9.55 -63.24
N VAL A 448 -13.76 -9.17 -62.78
CA VAL A 448 -14.52 -7.98 -63.22
C VAL A 448 -15.51 -7.68 -62.09
N TYR A 449 -15.16 -6.86 -61.09
CA TYR A 449 -16.10 -6.19 -60.15
C TYR A 449 -15.38 -5.52 -58.95
N VAL A 450 -14.24 -4.84 -59.13
CA VAL A 450 -13.69 -3.98 -58.04
C VAL A 450 -13.05 -2.67 -58.56
N SER A 451 -12.76 -2.52 -59.85
CA SER A 451 -12.29 -1.24 -60.42
C SER A 451 -13.38 -0.16 -60.55
N GLU A 452 -14.64 -0.49 -60.26
CA GLU A 452 -15.78 0.42 -60.39
C GLU A 452 -16.30 0.97 -59.05
N MET A 453 -15.80 0.51 -57.90
CA MET A 453 -16.23 1.01 -56.58
C MET A 453 -15.23 1.96 -55.90
N MET A 454 -14.00 2.08 -56.41
CA MET A 454 -13.01 3.04 -55.89
C MET A 454 -13.00 4.38 -56.62
N ASN A 455 -13.60 4.47 -57.81
CA ASN A 455 -13.78 5.74 -58.52
C ASN A 455 -15.10 6.48 -58.18
N THR A 456 -15.98 5.89 -57.36
CA THR A 456 -17.24 6.52 -56.92
C THR A 456 -17.20 7.06 -55.49
N ALA A 457 -16.12 6.80 -54.74
CA ALA A 457 -15.94 7.30 -53.38
C ALA A 457 -15.12 8.61 -53.31
N VAL A 458 -14.38 8.95 -54.37
CA VAL A 458 -13.62 10.21 -54.47
C VAL A 458 -14.47 11.37 -55.02
N GLU A 459 -15.63 11.10 -55.61
CA GLU A 459 -16.61 12.14 -56.03
C GLU A 459 -17.68 12.46 -54.97
N ARG A 460 -17.68 11.81 -53.79
CA ARG A 460 -18.66 12.03 -52.72
C ARG A 460 -18.15 12.79 -51.49
N VAL A 461 -16.93 13.32 -51.51
CA VAL A 461 -16.39 14.23 -50.47
C VAL A 461 -16.25 15.67 -51.00
N GLY A 462 -16.71 15.93 -52.23
CA GLY A 462 -16.61 17.25 -52.89
C GLY A 462 -17.78 18.22 -52.66
N VAL A 463 -18.77 17.90 -51.80
CA VAL A 463 -20.02 18.71 -51.70
C VAL A 463 -20.33 19.24 -50.29
N GLU A 464 -19.62 18.82 -49.24
CA GLU A 464 -19.82 19.38 -47.89
C GLU A 464 -18.84 20.51 -47.50
N GLY A 465 -18.03 20.98 -48.45
CA GLY A 465 -17.19 22.18 -48.30
C GLY A 465 -17.86 23.51 -48.67
N ALA A 466 -19.07 23.47 -49.24
CA ALA A 466 -19.79 24.67 -49.69
C ALA A 466 -20.79 25.21 -48.65
N TYR A 467 -21.21 24.41 -47.67
CA TYR A 467 -22.20 24.82 -46.66
C TYR A 467 -21.60 25.51 -45.42
N VAL A 468 -20.28 25.40 -45.21
CA VAL A 468 -19.59 26.06 -44.09
C VAL A 468 -19.10 27.48 -44.45
N LYS A 469 -19.00 27.80 -45.75
CA LYS A 469 -18.66 29.16 -46.22
C LYS A 469 -19.84 30.14 -46.18
N GLU A 470 -21.09 29.66 -46.24
CA GLU A 470 -22.29 30.48 -46.10
C GLU A 470 -22.67 30.72 -44.63
N LEU A 471 -22.39 29.76 -43.74
CA LEU A 471 -22.60 29.92 -42.28
C LEU A 471 -21.56 30.83 -41.60
N MET A 472 -20.35 30.95 -42.16
CA MET A 472 -19.33 31.89 -41.66
C MET A 472 -19.45 33.30 -42.25
N SER A 473 -20.21 33.49 -43.35
CA SER A 473 -20.47 34.83 -43.91
C SER A 473 -21.67 35.54 -43.29
N SER A 474 -22.55 34.82 -42.57
CA SER A 474 -23.70 35.38 -41.85
C SER A 474 -23.39 35.82 -40.40
N ALA A 475 -22.20 35.53 -39.87
CA ALA A 475 -21.79 35.92 -38.51
C ALA A 475 -20.97 37.23 -38.46
N VAL A 476 -20.60 37.81 -39.61
CA VAL A 476 -19.73 39.00 -39.70
C VAL A 476 -20.50 40.28 -40.11
N GLN A 477 -21.82 40.20 -40.33
CA GLN A 477 -22.67 41.36 -40.66
C GLN A 477 -23.52 41.93 -39.50
N ASN A 478 -23.28 41.52 -38.25
CA ASN A 478 -23.97 42.06 -37.06
C ASN A 478 -23.07 42.90 -36.14
N VAL A 479 -22.11 43.64 -36.71
CA VAL A 479 -21.47 44.76 -36.02
C VAL A 479 -21.45 45.96 -36.96
N ALA A 480 -22.54 46.71 -36.98
CA ALA A 480 -22.57 48.03 -37.60
C ALA A 480 -23.32 49.03 -36.70
N LYS A 481 -22.49 49.86 -36.08
CA LYS A 481 -22.66 51.31 -35.86
C LYS A 481 -23.36 51.82 -34.58
N PRO A 482 -22.87 52.97 -34.08
CA PRO A 482 -23.33 53.64 -32.86
C PRO A 482 -24.57 54.51 -33.16
N THR A 483 -25.43 54.67 -32.15
CA THR A 483 -26.44 55.75 -32.18
C THR A 483 -26.49 56.43 -30.81
N ILE A 484 -26.23 57.73 -30.86
CA ILE A 484 -26.33 58.73 -29.80
C ILE A 484 -27.81 59.08 -29.57
N GLY A 485 -28.19 59.37 -28.32
CA GLY A 485 -29.47 59.97 -27.92
C GLY A 485 -29.67 59.77 -26.41
N ASN A 486 -29.05 60.57 -25.53
CA ASN A 486 -29.38 61.94 -25.10
C ASN A 486 -30.64 62.06 -24.22
N MET A 487 -30.57 62.98 -23.25
CA MET A 487 -31.49 63.32 -22.13
C MET A 487 -31.30 62.50 -20.84
N GLY A 488 -31.03 63.08 -19.66
CA GLY A 488 -30.89 64.49 -19.30
C GLY A 488 -30.95 64.68 -17.77
N ALA A 489 -30.25 65.73 -17.29
CA ALA A 489 -30.44 66.56 -16.09
C ALA A 489 -30.79 65.90 -14.74
N THR A 490 -30.04 66.21 -13.67
CA THR A 490 -30.28 67.40 -12.82
C THR A 490 -29.32 67.43 -11.62
N MET A 491 -28.82 68.65 -11.37
CA MET A 491 -28.16 69.24 -10.17
C MET A 491 -26.88 68.63 -9.62
#